data_AF-A0A0Q8JPM2-F1
#
_entry.id   AF-A0A0Q8JPM2-F1
#
_cell.length_a   1.000
_cell.length_b   1.000
_cell.length_c   1.000
_cell.angle_alpha   90.00
_cell.angle_beta   90.00
_cell.angle_gamma   90.00
#
_symmetry.space_group_name_H-M   'P 1'
#
loop_
_entity.id
_entity.type
_entity.pdbx_description
1 polymer ?
#
loop_
_entity_poly.entity_id
_entity_poly.type
_entity_poly.pdbx_seq_one_letter_code
_entity_poly.pdbx_strand_id
1 'polypeptide(L)'
;MALTKDQTAIIDKMIGQNKKGPDIVQIMIKDHGAQIRDVTEYLKENKTLQAMLKSASHQVKKLAAAGDEATRTTIAADLQKIIKNSIKVARSNNSGD
;
A
#
# COMPACT_ATOMS: atom_id res chain seq x y z
N MET A 1 11.08 17.01 2.03
CA MET A 1 11.07 16.78 3.50
C MET A 1 10.13 15.64 3.69
N ALA A 2 10.49 14.55 4.36
CA ALA A 2 9.55 13.45 4.56
C ALA A 2 8.25 13.96 5.20
N LEU A 3 7.10 13.38 4.82
CA LEU A 3 5.81 13.71 5.43
C LEU A 3 5.88 13.46 6.93
N THR A 4 5.29 14.36 7.72
CA THR A 4 5.17 14.14 9.17
C THR A 4 4.14 13.05 9.46
N LYS A 5 4.20 12.45 10.66
CA LYS A 5 3.21 11.45 11.10
C LYS A 5 1.77 11.98 11.01
N ASP A 6 1.56 13.24 11.37
CA ASP A 6 0.25 13.88 11.30
C ASP A 6 -0.22 14.05 9.85
N GLN A 7 0.67 14.48 8.96
CA GLN A 7 0.38 14.59 7.52
C GLN A 7 0.04 13.23 6.92
N THR A 8 0.77 12.17 7.28
CA THR A 8 0.48 10.80 6.87
C THR A 8 -0.89 10.35 7.35
N ALA A 9 -1.23 10.56 8.63
CA ALA A 9 -2.52 10.19 9.19
C ALA A 9 -3.70 10.91 8.50
N ILE A 10 -3.51 12.17 8.11
CA ILE A 10 -4.50 12.95 7.36
C ILE A 10 -4.69 12.35 5.95
N ILE A 11 -3.60 12.02 5.26
CA ILE A 11 -3.66 11.34 3.96
C ILE A 11 -4.40 10.00 4.07
N ASP A 12 -4.05 9.18 5.07
CA ASP A 12 -4.70 7.88 5.30
C ASP A 12 -6.21 8.03 5.55
N LYS A 13 -6.61 9.01 6.35
CA LYS A 13 -8.03 9.34 6.56
C LYS A 13 -8.73 9.69 5.25
N MET A 14 -8.10 10.51 4.41
CA MET A 14 -8.67 10.89 3.11
C MET A 14 -8.75 9.72 2.13
N ILE A 15 -7.78 8.81 2.15
CA ILE A 15 -7.81 7.56 1.40
C ILE A 15 -8.98 6.69 1.87
N GLY A 16 -9.16 6.54 3.19
CA GLY A 16 -10.30 5.82 3.76
C GLY A 16 -11.66 6.44 3.40
N GLN A 17 -11.70 7.73 3.10
CA GLN A 17 -12.87 8.45 2.59
C GLN A 17 -13.01 8.38 1.06
N ASN A 18 -12.18 7.62 0.37
CA ASN A 18 -12.15 7.50 -1.10
C ASN A 18 -11.95 8.83 -1.84
N LYS A 19 -11.23 9.80 -1.25
CA LYS A 19 -10.87 11.03 -1.96
C LYS A 19 -9.91 10.73 -3.12
N LYS A 20 -10.04 11.48 -4.22
CA LYS A 20 -9.17 11.30 -5.39
C LYS A 20 -7.76 11.81 -5.07
N GLY A 21 -6.76 11.13 -5.62
CA GLY A 21 -5.34 11.50 -5.44
C GLY A 21 -5.04 12.98 -5.71
N PRO A 22 -5.51 13.59 -6.82
CA PRO A 22 -5.31 15.02 -7.07
C PRO A 22 -5.88 15.93 -5.98
N ASP A 23 -7.05 15.58 -5.43
CA ASP A 23 -7.69 16.36 -4.36
C ASP A 23 -6.88 16.25 -3.07
N ILE A 24 -6.40 15.05 -2.75
CA ILE A 24 -5.51 14.82 -1.58
C ILE A 24 -4.23 15.65 -1.72
N VAL A 25 -3.59 15.61 -2.89
CA VAL A 25 -2.39 16.42 -3.15
C VAL A 25 -2.67 17.90 -2.96
N GLN A 26 -3.77 18.41 -3.52
CA GLN A 26 -4.13 19.82 -3.40
C GLN A 26 -4.36 20.25 -1.95
N ILE A 27 -5.11 19.45 -1.17
CA ILE A 27 -5.39 19.71 0.25
C ILE A 27 -4.09 19.70 1.06
N MET A 28 -3.23 18.69 0.87
CA MET A 28 -1.99 18.58 1.62
C MET A 28 -1.02 19.73 1.37
N ILE A 29 -0.98 20.26 0.15
CA ILE A 29 -0.13 21.42 -0.17
C ILE A 29 -0.72 22.70 0.44
N LYS A 30 -2.02 22.94 0.25
CA LYS A 30 -2.67 24.20 0.64
C LYS A 30 -2.86 24.33 2.15
N ASP A 31 -3.32 23.26 2.80
CA ASP A 31 -3.80 23.31 4.18
C ASP A 31 -2.78 22.76 5.18
N HIS A 32 -1.80 21.99 4.70
CA HIS A 32 -0.83 21.30 5.56
C HIS A 32 0.64 21.55 5.17
N GLY A 33 0.90 22.43 4.19
CA GLY A 33 2.25 22.84 3.80
C GLY A 33 3.15 21.70 3.29
N ALA A 34 2.57 20.58 2.86
CA ALA A 34 3.33 19.42 2.39
C ALA A 34 3.91 19.67 0.99
N GLN A 35 5.05 19.04 0.69
CA GLN A 35 5.62 19.10 -0.66
C GLN A 35 4.86 18.16 -1.61
N ILE A 36 4.56 18.64 -2.82
CA ILE A 36 3.84 17.88 -3.86
C ILE A 36 4.49 16.51 -4.09
N ARG A 37 5.82 16.50 -4.18
CA ARG A 37 6.61 15.30 -4.44
C ARG A 37 6.35 14.23 -3.38
N ASP A 38 6.44 14.60 -2.12
CA ASP A 38 6.38 13.66 -1.00
C ASP A 38 4.95 13.11 -0.82
N VAL A 39 3.92 13.93 -1.05
CA VAL A 39 2.51 13.46 -1.09
C VAL A 39 2.25 12.51 -2.27
N THR A 40 2.79 12.83 -3.44
CA THR A 40 2.60 12.00 -4.65
C THR A 40 3.30 10.65 -4.52
N GLU A 41 4.50 10.64 -3.95
CA GLU A 41 5.26 9.42 -3.68
C GLU A 41 4.51 8.52 -2.69
N TYR A 42 4.04 9.09 -1.59
CA TYR A 42 3.23 8.37 -0.61
C TYR A 42 1.97 7.74 -1.24
N LEU A 43 1.23 8.50 -2.07
CA LEU A 43 0.04 7.98 -2.77
C LEU A 43 0.37 6.86 -3.76
N LYS A 44 1.50 6.95 -4.47
CA LYS A 44 1.96 5.90 -5.39
C LYS A 44 2.31 4.61 -4.66
N GLU A 45 2.98 4.72 -3.52
CA GLU A 45 3.31 3.59 -2.66
C GLU A 45 2.07 2.94 -2.06
N ASN A 46 1.14 3.75 -1.54
CA ASN A 46 -0.13 3.25 -1.01
C ASN A 46 -0.90 2.46 -2.09
N LYS A 47 -0.98 2.98 -3.32
CA LYS A 47 -1.58 2.26 -4.46
C LYS A 47 -0.86 0.95 -4.78
N THR A 48 0.47 0.92 -4.64
CA THR A 48 1.28 -0.29 -4.83
C THR A 48 0.95 -1.33 -3.77
N LEU A 49 0.89 -0.94 -2.49
CA LEU A 49 0.50 -1.82 -1.39
C LEU A 49 -0.93 -2.35 -1.54
N GLN A 50 -1.88 -1.51 -1.96
CA GLN A 50 -3.25 -1.94 -2.26
C GLN A 50 -3.30 -2.99 -3.38
N ALA A 51 -2.50 -2.81 -4.44
CA ALA A 51 -2.42 -3.78 -5.54
C ALA A 51 -1.82 -5.12 -5.09
N MET A 52 -0.81 -5.09 -4.22
CA MET A 52 -0.23 -6.29 -3.61
C MET A 52 -1.23 -7.00 -2.70
N LEU A 53 -1.98 -6.25 -1.87
CA LEU A 53 -3.03 -6.81 -1.01
C LEU A 53 -4.12 -7.49 -1.84
N LYS A 54 -4.55 -6.88 -2.95
CA LYS A 54 -5.53 -7.47 -3.87
C LYS A 54 -5.01 -8.77 -4.49
N SER A 55 -3.73 -8.79 -4.89
CA SER A 55 -3.07 -9.98 -5.43
C SER A 55 -2.99 -11.10 -4.38
N ALA A 56 -2.62 -10.77 -3.14
CA ALA A 56 -2.59 -11.70 -2.03
C ALA A 56 -3.98 -12.28 -1.75
N SER A 57 -5.01 -11.43 -1.69
CA SER A 57 -6.41 -11.87 -1.51
C SER A 57 -6.86 -12.84 -2.59
N HIS A 58 -6.48 -12.59 -3.85
CA HIS A 58 -6.78 -13.51 -4.95
C HIS A 58 -6.07 -14.84 -4.81
N GLN A 59 -4.80 -14.85 -4.37
CA GLN A 59 -4.06 -16.09 -4.11
C GLN A 59 -4.66 -16.88 -2.93
N VAL A 60 -5.10 -16.21 -1.86
CA VAL A 60 -5.81 -16.88 -0.75
C VAL A 60 -7.09 -17.57 -1.25
N LYS A 61 -7.87 -16.92 -2.12
CA LYS A 61 -9.06 -17.54 -2.74
C LYS A 61 -8.70 -18.76 -3.60
N LYS A 62 -7.62 -18.68 -4.38
CA LYS A 62 -7.12 -19.80 -5.17
C LYS A 62 -6.67 -20.96 -4.27
N LEU A 63 -5.99 -20.65 -3.16
CA LEU A 63 -5.51 -21.66 -2.21
C LEU A 63 -6.69 -22.43 -1.60
N ALA A 64 -7.75 -21.72 -1.21
CA ALA A 64 -8.96 -22.32 -0.65
C ALA A 64 -9.71 -23.20 -1.68
N ALA A 65 -9.63 -22.88 -2.96
CA ALA A 65 -10.28 -23.64 -4.04
C ALA A 65 -9.43 -24.80 -4.60
N ALA A 66 -8.15 -24.91 -4.22
CA ALA A 66 -7.24 -25.89 -4.79
C ALA A 66 -7.49 -27.31 -4.24
N GLY A 67 -7.78 -28.24 -5.15
CA GLY A 67 -8.10 -29.63 -4.82
C GLY A 67 -6.88 -30.48 -4.43
N ASP A 68 -5.73 -30.24 -5.05
CA ASP A 68 -4.51 -31.03 -4.86
C ASP A 68 -3.41 -30.28 -4.10
N GLU A 69 -2.51 -31.04 -3.48
CA GLU A 69 -1.43 -30.53 -2.63
C GLU A 69 -0.33 -29.79 -3.40
N ALA A 70 -0.02 -30.21 -4.63
CA ALA A 70 1.00 -29.58 -5.46
C ALA A 70 0.58 -28.15 -5.85
N THR A 71 -0.67 -27.99 -6.25
CA THR A 71 -1.28 -26.68 -6.54
C THR A 71 -1.33 -25.81 -5.29
N ARG A 72 -1.75 -26.35 -4.14
CA ARG A 72 -1.74 -25.60 -2.86
C ARG A 72 -0.35 -25.09 -2.49
N THR A 73 0.67 -25.94 -2.62
CA THR A 73 2.07 -25.60 -2.30
C THR A 73 2.59 -24.47 -3.20
N THR A 74 2.30 -24.54 -4.50
CA THR A 74 2.69 -23.50 -5.47
C THR A 74 2.03 -22.16 -5.13
N ILE A 75 0.72 -22.17 -4.88
CA ILE A 75 -0.03 -20.95 -4.51
C ILE A 75 0.49 -20.36 -3.19
N ALA A 76 0.76 -21.21 -2.19
CA ALA A 76 1.30 -20.77 -0.92
C ALA A 76 2.68 -20.10 -1.06
N ALA A 77 3.56 -20.66 -1.90
CA ALA A 77 4.86 -20.07 -2.19
C ALA A 77 4.74 -18.68 -2.85
N ASP A 78 3.82 -18.52 -3.81
CA ASP A 78 3.59 -17.24 -4.45
C ASP A 78 2.94 -16.21 -3.51
N LEU A 79 2.03 -16.64 -2.65
CA LEU A 79 1.47 -15.80 -1.59
C LEU A 79 2.58 -15.31 -0.64
N GLN A 80 3.51 -16.18 -0.22
CA GLN A 80 4.66 -15.78 0.60
C GLN A 80 5.55 -14.75 -0.10
N LYS A 81 5.78 -14.87 -1.41
CA LYS A 81 6.55 -13.86 -2.18
C LYS A 81 5.85 -12.51 -2.18
N ILE A 82 4.54 -12.48 -2.42
CA ILE A 82 3.74 -11.24 -2.40
C ILE A 82 3.82 -10.57 -1.02
N ILE A 83 3.65 -11.35 0.05
CA ILE A 83 3.72 -10.85 1.43
C ILE A 83 5.12 -10.29 1.74
N LYS A 84 6.19 -11.03 1.42
CA LYS A 84 7.58 -10.56 1.61
C LYS A 84 7.86 -9.24 0.88
N ASN A 85 7.40 -9.13 -0.36
CA ASN A 85 7.55 -7.89 -1.15
C ASN A 85 6.75 -6.73 -0.55
N SER A 86 5.53 -7.00 -0.06
CA SER A 86 4.69 -6.00 0.60
C SER A 86 5.36 -5.46 1.87
N ILE A 87 5.93 -6.34 2.69
CA ILE A 87 6.67 -5.97 3.90
C ILE A 87 7.90 -5.13 3.54
N LYS A 88 8.63 -5.48 2.47
CA LYS A 88 9.80 -4.72 2.03
C LYS A 88 9.43 -3.28 1.65
N VAL A 89 8.38 -3.11 0.85
CA VAL A 89 7.85 -1.78 0.49
C VAL A 89 7.42 -1.02 1.74
N ALA A 90 6.65 -1.64 2.63
CA ALA A 90 6.20 -0.98 3.86
C ALA A 90 7.35 -0.61 4.82
N ARG A 91 8.43 -1.41 4.88
CA ARG A 91 9.60 -1.12 5.73
C ARG A 91 10.47 0.01 5.19
N SER A 92 10.62 0.11 3.87
CA SER A 92 11.27 1.28 3.24
C SER A 92 10.63 2.59 3.69
N ASN A 93 9.35 2.56 4.07
CA ASN A 93 8.60 3.73 4.54
C ASN A 93 8.81 4.06 6.04
N ASN A 94 9.19 3.08 6.85
CA ASN A 94 9.43 3.25 8.29
C ASN A 94 10.90 3.49 8.65
N SER A 95 11.81 3.45 7.67
CA SER A 95 13.26 3.56 7.91
C SER A 95 13.78 5.00 7.91
N GLY A 96 12.89 5.99 7.89
CA GLY A 96 13.24 7.40 8.09
C GLY A 96 13.18 7.76 9.56
N ASP A 97 14.15 7.29 10.35
CA ASP A 97 14.54 7.85 11.65
C ASP A 97 15.87 8.60 11.47
#